data_AF-A0A1C3NX88-F1
#
_entry.id   AF-A0A1C3NX88-F1
#
_cell.length_a   1.000
_cell.length_b   1.000
_cell.length_c   1.000
_cell.angle_alpha   90.00
_cell.angle_beta   90.00
_cell.angle_gamma   90.00
#
_symmetry.space_group_name_H-M   'P 1'
#
loop_
_entity.id
_entity.type
_entity.pdbx_description
1 polymer ?
#
loop_
_entity_poly.entity_id
_entity_poly.type
_entity_poly.pdbx_seq_one_letter_code
_entity_poly.pdbx_strand_id
1 'polypeptide(L)'
;MRDRTGRIGTYDLALVTTDPDATPAGTVERYAARWSIEVAIEDAKQIFGVGQARNRLQHAVERTIPFGLTCQTLTTLWYATAGHDPADVTDHRTRAPWYTTKTDPSTADMISKLRRVLIAAKYQVTRPEQPTPAEIHAIRLAWDTDAA
;
A
#
# COMPACT_ATOMS: atom_id res chain seq x y z
N MET A 1 -16.38 -37.07 -3.87
CA MET A 1 -15.74 -38.17 -4.63
C MET A 1 -15.51 -37.68 -6.06
N ARG A 2 -14.31 -37.15 -6.37
CA ARG A 2 -13.92 -36.76 -7.73
C ARG A 2 -12.93 -37.79 -8.24
N ASP A 3 -13.26 -38.37 -9.38
CA ASP A 3 -12.43 -39.32 -10.13
C ASP A 3 -11.12 -38.63 -10.54
N ARG A 4 -10.00 -39.13 -10.03
CA ARG A 4 -8.64 -38.85 -10.51
C ARG A 4 -8.22 -40.03 -11.38
N THR A 5 -8.72 -40.10 -12.60
CA THR A 5 -8.07 -40.90 -13.64
C THR A 5 -6.87 -40.11 -14.15
N GLY A 6 -5.74 -40.26 -13.46
CA GLY A 6 -4.48 -39.65 -13.86
C GLY A 6 -4.03 -40.20 -15.21
N ARG A 7 -4.19 -39.41 -16.28
CA ARG A 7 -3.46 -39.64 -17.52
C ARG A 7 -1.99 -39.33 -17.28
N ILE A 8 -1.18 -40.38 -17.14
CA ILE A 8 0.28 -40.30 -17.09
C ILE A 8 0.74 -39.51 -18.33
N GLY A 9 1.21 -38.28 -18.13
CA GLY A 9 1.72 -37.41 -19.20
C GLY A 9 0.97 -36.10 -19.43
N THR A 10 -0.04 -35.73 -18.64
CA THR A 10 -0.74 -34.44 -18.78
C THR A 10 -0.20 -33.44 -17.74
N TYR A 11 0.33 -32.30 -18.18
CA TYR A 11 0.75 -31.22 -17.29
C TYR A 11 -0.46 -30.38 -16.86
N ASP A 12 -0.59 -30.07 -15.56
CA ASP A 12 -1.66 -29.20 -15.03
C ASP A 12 -1.46 -27.72 -15.41
N LEU A 13 -0.22 -27.31 -15.73
CA LEU A 13 0.15 -25.94 -16.09
C LEU A 13 1.29 -25.95 -17.10
N ALA A 14 1.12 -25.22 -18.21
CA ALA A 14 2.18 -24.95 -19.18
C ALA A 14 2.52 -23.46 -19.14
N LEU A 15 3.80 -23.13 -18.95
CA LEU A 15 4.30 -21.75 -18.97
C LEU A 15 4.93 -21.47 -20.33
N VAL A 16 4.53 -20.36 -20.95
CA VAL A 16 5.05 -19.89 -22.23
C VAL A 16 5.64 -18.50 -22.02
N THR A 17 6.81 -18.23 -22.61
CA THR A 17 7.47 -16.94 -22.51
C THR A 17 7.97 -16.47 -23.87
N THR A 18 7.99 -15.15 -24.08
CA THR A 18 8.56 -14.50 -25.27
C THR A 18 10.03 -14.15 -25.10
N ASP A 19 10.58 -14.34 -23.90
CA ASP A 19 11.99 -14.11 -23.57
C ASP A 19 12.81 -15.36 -23.95
N PRO A 20 13.62 -15.30 -25.03
CA PRO A 20 14.32 -16.48 -25.55
C PRO A 20 15.48 -16.92 -24.64
N ASP A 21 15.99 -16.02 -23.79
CA ASP A 21 17.11 -16.28 -22.89
C ASP A 21 16.63 -16.69 -21.49
N ALA A 22 15.32 -16.78 -21.28
CA ALA A 22 14.72 -17.17 -20.02
C ALA A 22 15.10 -18.60 -19.62
N THR A 23 15.68 -18.73 -18.43
CA THR A 23 15.84 -20.06 -17.83
C THR A 23 14.48 -20.62 -17.39
N PRO A 24 14.30 -21.95 -17.33
CA PRO A 24 13.07 -22.54 -16.80
C PRO A 24 12.75 -22.08 -15.38
N ALA A 25 13.76 -22.01 -14.50
CA ALA A 25 13.59 -21.53 -13.13
C ALA A 25 13.12 -20.06 -13.09
N GLY A 26 13.76 -19.17 -13.85
CA GLY A 26 13.37 -17.76 -13.92
C GLY A 26 11.96 -17.57 -14.50
N THR A 27 11.53 -18.43 -15.42
CA THR A 27 10.16 -18.42 -15.94
C THR A 27 9.14 -18.78 -14.85
N VAL A 28 9.44 -19.81 -14.04
CA VAL A 28 8.60 -20.22 -12.90
C VAL A 28 8.55 -19.12 -11.84
N GLU A 29 9.68 -18.52 -11.51
CA GLU A 29 9.76 -17.42 -10.53
C GLU A 29 8.93 -16.20 -10.96
N ARG A 30 9.06 -15.76 -12.22
CA ARG A 30 8.25 -14.66 -12.76
C ARG A 30 6.76 -14.99 -12.74
N TYR A 31 6.40 -16.23 -13.09
CA TYR A 31 5.01 -16.67 -13.00
C TYR A 31 4.50 -16.63 -11.55
N ALA A 32 5.29 -17.12 -10.59
CA ALA A 32 4.93 -17.10 -9.17
C ALA A 32 4.78 -15.65 -8.64
N ALA A 33 5.66 -14.72 -9.06
CA ALA A 33 5.59 -13.32 -8.66
C ALA A 33 4.27 -12.62 -9.05
N ARG A 34 3.54 -13.15 -10.05
CA ARG A 34 2.20 -12.67 -10.43
C ARG A 34 1.20 -12.73 -9.27
N TRP A 35 1.35 -13.67 -8.33
CA TRP A 35 0.44 -13.82 -7.18
C TRP A 35 0.30 -12.52 -6.36
N SER A 36 1.35 -11.70 -6.32
CA SER A 36 1.31 -10.38 -5.67
C SER A 36 0.17 -9.48 -6.18
N ILE A 37 -0.24 -9.61 -7.45
CA ILE A 37 -1.37 -8.88 -8.04
C ILE A 37 -2.69 -9.33 -7.41
N GLU A 38 -2.85 -10.64 -7.19
CA GLU A 38 -4.07 -11.20 -6.58
C GLU A 38 -4.21 -10.73 -5.14
N VAL A 39 -3.11 -10.75 -4.38
CA VAL A 39 -3.05 -10.17 -3.02
C VAL A 39 -3.37 -8.68 -3.04
N ALA A 40 -2.81 -7.91 -3.99
CA ALA A 40 -3.08 -6.47 -4.08
C ALA A 40 -4.56 -6.19 -4.35
N ILE A 41 -5.21 -6.96 -5.23
CA ILE A 41 -6.64 -6.85 -5.53
C ILE A 41 -7.50 -7.25 -4.34
N GLU A 42 -7.10 -8.29 -3.60
CA GLU A 42 -7.78 -8.70 -2.36
C GLU A 42 -7.72 -7.58 -1.32
N ASP A 43 -6.53 -7.04 -1.06
CA ASP A 43 -6.31 -5.93 -0.13
C ASP A 43 -7.10 -4.68 -0.55
N ALA A 44 -7.14 -4.35 -1.84
CA ALA A 44 -7.96 -3.24 -2.36
C ALA A 44 -9.43 -3.41 -1.96
N LYS A 45 -9.94 -4.63 -2.11
CA LYS A 45 -11.35 -4.95 -1.83
C LYS A 45 -11.64 -4.92 -0.32
N GLN A 46 -10.80 -5.58 0.47
CA GLN A 46 -11.07 -5.84 1.90
C GLN A 46 -10.61 -4.70 2.80
N ILE A 47 -9.43 -4.12 2.54
CA ILE A 47 -8.77 -3.14 3.43
C ILE A 47 -9.10 -1.71 2.98
N PHE A 48 -9.01 -1.44 1.67
CA PHE A 48 -9.31 -0.11 1.12
C PHE A 48 -10.80 0.10 0.83
N GLY A 49 -11.63 -0.94 1.06
CA GLY A 49 -13.08 -0.85 0.97
C GLY A 49 -13.63 -0.78 -0.45
N VAL A 50 -12.81 -1.05 -1.48
CA VAL A 50 -13.27 -1.06 -2.88
C VAL A 50 -14.39 -2.09 -3.07
N GLY A 51 -14.31 -3.23 -2.40
CA GLY A 51 -15.31 -4.29 -2.46
C GLY A 51 -16.61 -3.95 -1.71
N GLN A 52 -16.59 -2.93 -0.86
CA GLN A 52 -17.74 -2.49 -0.06
C GLN A 52 -18.47 -1.29 -0.69
N ALA A 53 -17.95 -0.75 -1.78
CA ALA A 53 -18.57 0.38 -2.49
C ALA A 53 -19.92 -0.04 -3.10
N ARG A 54 -21.00 0.63 -2.68
CA ARG A 54 -22.38 0.35 -3.15
C ARG A 54 -22.72 1.15 -4.41
N ASN A 55 -21.85 1.07 -5.41
CA ASN A 55 -22.06 1.76 -6.69
C ASN A 55 -23.15 1.06 -7.51
N ARG A 56 -24.12 1.82 -8.03
CA ARG A 56 -25.24 1.31 -8.85
C ARG A 56 -25.13 1.66 -10.33
N LEU A 57 -24.16 2.50 -10.70
CA LEU A 57 -23.91 2.93 -12.08
C LEU A 57 -22.51 2.49 -12.49
N GLN A 58 -22.36 2.01 -13.73
CA GLN A 58 -21.08 1.58 -14.29
C GLN A 58 -20.01 2.67 -14.13
N HIS A 59 -20.32 3.91 -14.50
CA HIS A 59 -19.38 5.02 -14.40
C HIS A 59 -18.94 5.34 -12.96
N ALA A 60 -19.75 5.03 -11.95
CA ALA A 60 -19.33 5.17 -10.55
C ALA A 60 -18.32 4.08 -10.15
N VAL A 61 -18.49 2.85 -10.66
CA VAL A 61 -17.53 1.74 -10.47
C VAL A 61 -16.20 2.07 -11.14
N GLU A 62 -16.24 2.54 -12.39
CA GLU A 62 -15.06 2.92 -13.18
C GLU A 62 -14.22 4.02 -12.52
N ARG A 63 -14.80 4.83 -11.65
CA ARG A 63 -14.08 5.83 -10.86
C ARG A 63 -13.58 5.28 -9.53
N THR A 64 -14.41 4.51 -8.84
CA THR A 64 -14.13 4.07 -7.47
C THR A 64 -13.00 3.06 -7.41
N ILE A 65 -12.96 2.12 -8.36
CA ILE A 65 -11.92 1.06 -8.37
C ILE A 65 -10.52 1.66 -8.58
N PRO A 66 -10.25 2.47 -9.65
CA PRO A 66 -8.94 3.05 -9.84
C PRO A 66 -8.53 3.98 -8.71
N PHE A 67 -9.48 4.74 -8.15
CA PHE A 67 -9.19 5.61 -7.01
C PHE A 67 -8.74 4.81 -5.77
N GLY A 68 -9.45 3.73 -5.42
CA GLY A 68 -9.07 2.87 -4.29
C GLY A 68 -7.71 2.20 -4.49
N LEU A 69 -7.43 1.69 -5.70
CA LEU A 69 -6.10 1.14 -6.03
C LEU A 69 -5.00 2.21 -5.95
N THR A 70 -5.29 3.46 -6.35
CA THR A 70 -4.33 4.57 -6.24
C THR A 70 -4.06 4.89 -4.77
N CYS A 71 -5.08 4.96 -3.91
CA CYS A 71 -4.91 5.15 -2.48
C CYS A 71 -4.06 4.03 -1.85
N GLN A 72 -4.25 2.79 -2.28
CA GLN A 72 -3.43 1.66 -1.86
C GLN A 72 -1.97 1.84 -2.26
N THR A 73 -1.70 2.10 -3.53
CA THR A 73 -0.35 2.34 -4.03
C THR A 73 0.34 3.48 -3.27
N LEU A 74 -0.36 4.62 -3.08
CA LEU A 74 0.18 5.75 -2.33
C LEU A 74 0.47 5.39 -0.86
N THR A 75 -0.39 4.59 -0.23
CA THR A 75 -0.16 4.13 1.15
C THR A 75 1.07 3.24 1.23
N THR A 76 1.22 2.29 0.32
CA THR A 76 2.38 1.38 0.28
C THR A 76 3.67 2.15 -0.02
N LEU A 77 3.66 3.05 -1.00
CA LEU A 77 4.83 3.87 -1.34
C LEU A 77 5.24 4.79 -0.19
N TRP A 78 4.27 5.47 0.43
CA TRP A 78 4.53 6.29 1.60
C TRP A 78 5.14 5.48 2.73
N TYR A 79 4.58 4.29 3.00
CA TYR A 79 5.10 3.43 4.06
C TYR A 79 6.54 2.98 3.77
N ALA A 80 6.81 2.55 2.54
CA ALA A 80 8.15 2.10 2.11
C ALA A 80 9.22 3.22 2.12
N THR A 81 8.82 4.49 1.99
CA THR A 81 9.76 5.61 1.81
C THR A 81 9.95 6.47 3.06
N ALA A 82 8.88 6.73 3.79
CA ALA A 82 8.89 7.68 4.91
C ALA A 82 8.06 7.23 6.12
N GLY A 83 7.16 6.27 5.94
CA GLY A 83 6.20 5.84 6.96
C GLY A 83 6.65 4.64 7.79
N HIS A 84 7.63 3.85 7.36
CA HIS A 84 8.07 2.67 8.09
C HIS A 84 8.85 3.04 9.35
N ASP A 85 8.52 2.38 10.47
CA ASP A 85 9.30 2.43 11.70
C ASP A 85 9.56 0.99 12.17
N PRO A 86 10.81 0.62 12.55
CA PRO A 86 11.12 -0.71 13.06
C PRO A 86 10.27 -1.15 14.26
N ALA A 87 9.76 -0.19 15.05
CA ALA A 87 8.90 -0.47 16.19
C ALA A 87 7.47 -0.86 15.79
N ASP A 88 7.03 -0.63 14.53
CA ASP A 88 5.63 -0.80 14.12
C ASP A 88 5.06 -2.18 14.44
N VAL A 89 5.84 -3.24 14.24
CA VAL A 89 5.43 -4.63 14.51
C VAL A 89 5.34 -4.87 16.01
N THR A 90 6.32 -4.39 16.79
CA THR A 90 6.31 -4.49 18.25
C THR A 90 5.12 -3.73 18.83
N ASP A 91 4.90 -2.51 18.37
CA ASP A 91 3.77 -1.66 18.73
C ASP A 91 2.41 -2.26 18.35
N HIS A 92 2.35 -2.98 17.23
CA HIS A 92 1.16 -3.75 16.89
C HIS A 92 0.94 -4.88 17.91
N ARG A 93 1.98 -5.64 18.24
CA ARG A 93 1.91 -6.73 19.23
C ARG A 93 1.54 -6.24 20.63
N THR A 94 1.97 -5.04 21.05
CA THR A 94 1.54 -4.47 22.34
C THR A 94 0.05 -4.13 22.36
N ARG A 95 -0.52 -3.68 21.23
CA ARG A 95 -1.97 -3.40 21.11
C ARG A 95 -2.83 -4.64 20.91
N ALA A 96 -2.27 -5.68 20.28
CA ALA A 96 -2.91 -6.97 20.07
C ALA A 96 -2.00 -8.10 20.60
N PRO A 97 -1.91 -8.29 21.93
CA PRO A 97 -0.96 -9.24 22.55
C PRO A 97 -1.15 -10.69 22.11
N TRP A 98 -2.34 -11.05 21.62
CA TRP A 98 -2.64 -12.37 21.09
C TRP A 98 -2.01 -12.67 19.72
N TYR A 99 -1.47 -11.66 19.02
CA TYR A 99 -0.77 -11.82 17.74
C TYR A 99 0.75 -11.95 17.93
N THR A 100 1.19 -13.06 18.52
CA THR A 100 2.60 -13.24 18.94
C THR A 100 3.58 -13.49 17.78
N THR A 101 3.09 -14.00 16.64
CA THR A 101 3.93 -14.49 15.53
C THR A 101 4.14 -13.49 14.39
N LYS A 102 3.43 -12.36 14.39
CA LYS A 102 3.47 -11.38 13.28
C LYS A 102 4.85 -10.72 13.18
N THR A 103 5.66 -11.05 12.18
CA THR A 103 7.03 -10.52 12.02
C THR A 103 7.11 -9.27 11.15
N ASP A 104 6.17 -9.12 10.22
CA ASP A 104 6.23 -8.10 9.18
C ASP A 104 4.96 -7.22 9.19
N PRO A 105 5.10 -5.94 8.80
CA PRO A 105 3.96 -5.05 8.64
C PRO A 105 3.08 -5.53 7.48
N SER A 106 1.76 -5.56 7.69
CA SER A 106 0.79 -5.84 6.63
C SER A 106 0.22 -4.55 6.05
N THR A 107 -0.42 -4.64 4.88
CA THR A 107 -1.15 -3.51 4.27
C THR A 107 -2.14 -2.84 5.24
N ALA A 108 -2.77 -3.63 6.12
CA ALA A 108 -3.67 -3.13 7.15
C ALA A 108 -2.95 -2.27 8.20
N ASP A 109 -1.70 -2.60 8.55
CA ASP A 109 -0.88 -1.79 9.45
C ASP A 109 -0.49 -0.47 8.79
N MET A 110 -0.06 -0.54 7.52
CA MET A 110 0.35 0.63 6.74
C MET A 110 -0.78 1.67 6.67
N ILE A 111 -1.99 1.26 6.27
CA ILE A 111 -3.14 2.18 6.19
C ILE A 111 -3.57 2.67 7.58
N SER A 112 -3.50 1.83 8.61
CA SER A 112 -3.84 2.23 9.98
C SER A 112 -2.86 3.27 10.52
N LYS A 113 -1.56 3.11 10.25
CA LYS A 113 -0.53 4.10 10.59
C LYS A 113 -0.73 5.39 9.81
N LEU A 114 -0.94 5.31 8.49
CA LEU A 114 -1.21 6.49 7.66
C LEU A 114 -2.43 7.27 8.17
N ARG A 115 -3.53 6.60 8.52
CA ARG A 115 -4.71 7.23 9.12
C ARG A 115 -4.35 7.97 10.42
N ARG A 116 -3.58 7.36 11.30
CA ARG A 116 -3.13 8.01 12.56
C ARG A 116 -2.28 9.25 12.27
N VAL A 117 -1.35 9.18 11.33
CA VAL A 117 -0.49 10.30 10.92
C VAL A 117 -1.34 11.44 10.33
N LEU A 118 -2.27 11.13 9.42
CA LEU A 118 -3.15 12.13 8.81
C LEU A 118 -4.09 12.79 9.84
N ILE A 119 -4.64 12.00 10.77
CA ILE A 119 -5.47 12.53 11.87
C ILE A 119 -4.61 13.40 12.77
N ALA A 120 -3.44 12.93 13.19
CA ALA A 120 -2.53 13.70 14.02
C ALA A 120 -2.16 15.02 13.35
N ALA A 121 -1.76 15.01 12.07
CA ALA A 121 -1.44 16.19 11.27
C ALA A 121 -2.64 17.16 11.15
N LYS A 122 -3.85 16.64 10.89
CA LYS A 122 -5.06 17.45 10.74
C LYS A 122 -5.50 18.11 12.05
N TYR A 123 -5.32 17.42 13.17
CA TYR A 123 -5.68 17.90 14.50
C TYR A 123 -4.48 18.35 15.32
N GLN A 124 -3.33 18.62 14.68
CA GLN A 124 -2.30 19.43 15.33
C GLN A 124 -2.96 20.76 15.62
N VAL A 125 -3.06 21.08 16.91
CA VAL A 125 -3.51 22.40 17.37
C VAL A 125 -2.73 23.41 16.56
N THR A 126 -3.42 24.21 15.75
CA THR A 126 -2.85 25.42 15.16
C THR A 126 -2.28 26.21 16.33
N ARG A 127 -0.97 26.13 16.57
CA ARG A 127 -0.34 27.05 17.51
C ARG A 127 -0.46 28.41 16.83
N PRO A 128 -1.14 29.39 17.44
CA PRO A 128 -1.32 30.71 16.84
C PRO A 128 0.01 31.45 16.57
N GLU A 129 1.14 30.90 17.03
CA GLU A 129 2.48 31.45 16.80
C GLU A 129 3.23 30.82 15.62
N GLN A 130 2.61 29.94 14.83
CA GLN A 130 3.28 29.38 13.65
C GLN A 130 3.16 30.39 12.48
N PRO A 131 4.25 31.07 12.08
CA PRO A 131 4.17 32.08 11.03
C PRO A 131 3.69 31.44 9.74
N THR A 132 2.74 32.09 9.11
CA THR A 132 2.20 31.71 7.80
C THR A 132 3.33 31.67 6.76
N PRO A 133 3.18 30.90 5.67
CA PRO A 133 4.18 30.87 4.60
C PRO A 133 4.54 32.26 4.03
N ALA A 134 3.59 33.20 4.09
CA ALA A 134 3.80 34.59 3.70
C ALA A 134 4.70 35.35 4.70
N GLU A 135 4.49 35.16 6.01
CA GLU A 135 5.35 35.75 7.06
C GLU A 135 6.76 35.15 7.03
N ILE A 136 6.89 33.85 6.77
CA ILE A 136 8.18 33.19 6.57
C ILE A 136 8.91 33.78 5.35
N HIS A 137 8.18 34.05 4.26
CA HIS A 137 8.75 34.64 3.06
C HIS A 137 9.17 36.10 3.28
N ALA A 138 8.36 36.88 4.01
CA ALA A 138 8.68 38.26 4.36
C ALA A 138 9.92 38.37 5.27
N ILE A 139 10.05 37.50 6.27
CA ILE A 139 11.24 37.46 7.15
C ILE A 139 12.51 37.09 6.36
N ARG A 140 12.41 36.15 5.41
CA ARG A 140 13.55 35.79 4.53
C ARG A 140 14.00 36.95 3.65
N LEU A 141 13.05 37.63 3.00
CA LEU A 141 13.35 38.80 2.18
C LEU A 141 13.97 39.94 3.00
N ALA A 142 13.50 40.14 4.24
CA ALA A 142 14.08 41.13 5.14
C ALA A 142 15.55 40.82 5.48
N TRP A 143 15.89 39.57 5.77
CA TRP A 143 17.29 39.18 6.05
C TRP A 143 18.22 39.27 4.83
N ASP A 144 17.72 39.00 3.63
CA ASP A 144 18.51 39.15 2.39
C ASP A 144 18.79 40.62 2.06
N THR A 145 17.92 41.53 2.49
CA THR A 145 18.07 42.98 2.26
C THR A 145 19.05 43.62 3.24
N ASP A 146 19.13 43.12 4.47
CA ASP A 146 20.07 43.59 5.50
C ASP A 146 21.51 43.05 5.29
N ALA A 147 21.70 42.08 4.40
CA ALA A 147 22.99 41.48 4.06
C ALA A 147 23.69 42.10 2.83
N ALA A 148 23.12 43.16 2.25
CA ALA A 148 23.63 43.90 1.08
C ALA A 148 24.12 45.31 1.48
#